data_AF-A0A357EDB7-F1
#
_entry.id   AF-A0A357EDB7-F1
#
_cell.length_a   1.000
_cell.length_b   1.000
_cell.length_c   1.000
_cell.angle_alpha   90.00
_cell.angle_beta   90.00
_cell.angle_gamma   90.00
#
_symmetry.space_group_name_H-M   'P 1'
#
loop_
_entity.id
_entity.type
_entity.pdbx_description
1 polymer ?
#
loop_
_entity_poly.entity_id
_entity_poly.type
_entity_poly.pdbx_seq_one_letter_code
_entity_poly.pdbx_strand_id
1 'polypeptide(L)'
;VSLAILFLVLVLTISYRQIIYEYPEGGGAYVVARTNLGDRPALIAAAALMIDYVLTVAVSVAAGIAALTSAVPSLFIHREALGLVAILFIIVMNLRGVRESGKFFAIPTYFAIGALGILVVVGTVRSVFNSGAPSIPTGPVEAETLTLFLVLRAFAAGCSAVTGMEVISNGVKAFRPPESKNAATTMIWMSTILASLFMGISWMASHYGILAKVDETVVSQLARLTFGTGPIYYAIQIGTMALLV
;
A
#
# COMPACT_ATOMS: atom_id res chain seq x y z
N VAL A 1 -11.49 11.98 -6.17
CA VAL A 1 -10.05 11.76 -5.88
C VAL A 1 -9.60 10.35 -6.29
N SER A 2 -10.24 9.27 -5.80
CA SER A 2 -9.81 7.89 -6.10
C SER A 2 -9.70 7.56 -7.60
N LEU A 3 -10.64 8.03 -8.44
CA LEU A 3 -10.56 7.84 -9.90
C LEU A 3 -9.31 8.49 -10.52
N ALA A 4 -8.89 9.66 -10.03
CA ALA A 4 -7.67 10.31 -10.49
C ALA A 4 -6.42 9.53 -10.08
N ILE A 5 -6.43 8.91 -8.89
CA ILE A 5 -5.34 8.05 -8.42
C ILE A 5 -5.27 6.77 -9.26
N LEU A 6 -6.40 6.15 -9.58
CA LEU A 6 -6.45 4.98 -10.48
C LEU A 6 -5.94 5.32 -11.89
N PHE A 7 -6.28 6.50 -12.39
CA PHE A 7 -5.71 7.00 -13.64
C PHE A 7 -4.20 7.19 -13.54
N LEU A 8 -3.70 7.74 -12.43
CA LEU A 8 -2.25 7.86 -12.19
C LEU A 8 -1.56 6.48 -12.15
N VAL A 9 -2.16 5.48 -11.50
CA VAL A 9 -1.64 4.09 -11.49
C VAL A 9 -1.53 3.56 -12.92
N LEU A 10 -2.54 3.78 -13.77
CA LEU A 10 -2.51 3.37 -15.18
C LEU A 10 -1.33 4.03 -15.91
N VAL A 11 -1.20 5.36 -15.78
CA VAL A 11 -0.14 6.13 -16.43
C VAL A 11 1.25 5.65 -15.98
N LEU A 12 1.45 5.48 -14.68
CA LEU A 12 2.71 5.01 -14.13
C LEU A 12 3.02 3.56 -14.55
N THR A 13 2.01 2.69 -14.61
CA THR A 13 2.20 1.31 -15.09
C THR A 13 2.69 1.27 -16.53
N ILE A 14 2.11 2.11 -17.40
CA ILE A 14 2.55 2.23 -18.80
C ILE A 14 3.97 2.79 -18.86
N SER A 15 4.26 3.84 -18.11
CA SER A 15 5.57 4.51 -18.10
C SER A 15 6.68 3.59 -17.57
N TYR A 16 6.47 2.92 -16.44
CA TYR A 16 7.46 2.01 -15.88
C TYR A 16 7.65 0.76 -16.74
N ARG A 17 6.59 0.27 -17.41
CA ARG A 17 6.74 -0.82 -18.38
C ARG A 17 7.66 -0.44 -19.52
N GLN A 18 7.59 0.80 -20.03
CA GLN A 18 8.51 1.29 -21.05
C GLN A 18 9.95 1.32 -20.52
N ILE A 19 10.16 1.84 -19.30
CA ILE A 19 11.48 1.87 -18.65
C ILE A 19 12.08 0.47 -18.50
N ILE A 20 11.28 -0.54 -18.12
CA ILE A 20 11.75 -1.93 -17.98
C ILE A 20 12.28 -2.51 -19.30
N TYR A 21 11.67 -2.15 -20.43
CA TYR A 21 12.13 -2.61 -21.74
C TYR A 21 13.34 -1.83 -22.24
N GLU A 22 13.42 -0.53 -21.94
CA GLU A 22 14.53 0.32 -22.37
C GLU A 22 15.80 0.09 -21.53
N TYR A 23 15.63 -0.22 -20.23
CA TYR A 23 16.72 -0.44 -19.28
C TYR A 23 16.66 -1.85 -18.68
N PRO A 24 16.89 -2.92 -19.48
CA PRO A 24 16.87 -4.31 -19.03
C PRO A 24 17.93 -4.60 -17.96
N GLU A 25 19.04 -3.85 -18.00
CA GLU A 25 20.13 -3.96 -17.04
C GLU A 25 19.74 -3.53 -15.61
N GLY A 26 18.51 -3.04 -15.42
CA GLY A 26 18.08 -2.40 -14.18
C GLY A 26 18.79 -1.07 -13.96
N GLY A 27 18.35 -0.32 -12.95
CA GLY A 27 19.03 0.94 -12.59
C GLY A 27 18.13 2.06 -12.10
N GLY A 28 16.82 1.89 -12.21
CA GLY A 28 15.87 2.79 -11.57
C GLY A 28 15.96 4.24 -12.02
N ALA A 29 15.32 5.11 -11.22
CA ALA A 29 15.31 6.54 -11.49
C ALA A 29 16.71 7.16 -11.58
N TYR A 30 17.70 6.63 -10.85
CA TYR A 30 19.09 7.12 -10.88
C TYR A 30 19.78 6.89 -12.22
N VAL A 31 19.79 5.64 -12.72
CA VAL A 31 20.47 5.32 -13.99
C VAL A 31 19.77 6.02 -15.16
N VAL A 32 18.43 6.06 -15.15
CA VAL A 32 17.67 6.79 -16.18
C VAL A 32 18.02 8.28 -16.15
N ALA A 33 18.03 8.92 -14.98
CA ALA A 33 18.39 10.33 -14.86
C ALA A 33 19.83 10.60 -15.29
N ARG A 34 20.78 9.73 -14.92
CA ARG A 34 22.20 9.92 -15.25
C ARG A 34 22.46 9.85 -16.75
N THR A 35 21.88 8.86 -17.42
CA THR A 35 22.09 8.64 -18.85
C THR A 35 21.43 9.73 -19.71
N ASN A 36 20.31 10.32 -19.26
CA ASN A 36 19.54 11.27 -20.07
C ASN A 36 19.70 12.74 -19.67
N LEU A 37 19.97 13.04 -18.40
CA LEU A 37 19.96 14.41 -17.86
C LEU A 37 21.31 14.83 -17.24
N GLY A 38 22.27 13.91 -17.16
CA GLY A 38 23.59 14.15 -16.58
C GLY A 38 23.65 14.00 -15.05
N ASP A 39 24.80 14.35 -14.47
CA ASP A 39 25.11 13.95 -13.09
C ASP A 39 24.31 14.72 -12.03
N ARG A 40 24.09 16.04 -12.18
CA ARG A 40 23.37 16.83 -11.16
C ARG A 40 21.92 16.36 -10.95
N PRO A 41 21.09 16.18 -12.00
CA PRO A 41 19.74 15.64 -11.83
C PRO A 41 19.75 14.20 -11.30
N ALA A 42 20.74 13.39 -11.69
CA ALA A 42 20.88 12.04 -11.18
C ALA A 42 21.16 11.99 -9.67
N LEU A 43 22.00 12.90 -9.15
CA LEU A 43 22.26 12.99 -7.71
C LEU A 43 21.00 13.38 -6.91
N ILE A 44 20.14 14.24 -7.48
CA ILE A 44 18.84 14.56 -6.88
C ILE A 44 17.96 13.32 -6.83
N ALA A 45 17.91 12.54 -7.92
CA ALA A 45 17.16 11.28 -7.96
C ALA A 45 17.69 10.27 -6.92
N ALA A 46 19.02 10.15 -6.77
CA ALA A 46 19.63 9.29 -5.75
C ALA A 46 19.27 9.73 -4.32
N ALA A 47 19.36 11.03 -4.03
CA ALA A 47 18.98 11.57 -2.73
C ALA A 47 17.50 11.31 -2.41
N ALA A 48 16.62 11.50 -3.40
CA ALA A 48 15.19 11.21 -3.27
C ALA A 48 14.93 9.72 -2.99
N LEU A 49 15.61 8.81 -3.71
CA LEU A 49 15.50 7.36 -3.47
C LEU A 49 15.97 6.95 -2.07
N MET A 50 17.02 7.57 -1.53
CA MET A 50 17.47 7.28 -0.17
C MET A 50 16.44 7.70 0.88
N ILE A 51 15.79 8.85 0.69
CA ILE A 51 14.71 9.32 1.56
C ILE A 51 13.51 8.37 1.45
N ASP A 52 13.16 7.98 0.22
CA ASP A 52 12.07 7.06 -0.07
C ASP A 52 12.25 5.70 0.62
N TYR A 53 13.47 5.14 0.63
CA TYR A 53 13.75 3.89 1.34
C TYR A 53 13.60 4.01 2.86
N VAL A 54 14.00 5.14 3.45
CA VAL A 54 13.80 5.38 4.90
C VAL A 54 12.31 5.51 5.22
N LEU A 55 11.59 6.30 4.42
CA LEU A 55 10.15 6.52 4.59
C LEU A 55 9.36 5.23 4.37
N THR A 56 9.74 4.40 3.40
CA THR A 56 9.07 3.12 3.13
C THR A 56 9.10 2.21 4.35
N VAL A 57 10.24 2.09 5.04
CA VAL A 57 10.34 1.28 6.27
C VAL A 57 9.52 1.91 7.39
N ALA A 58 9.66 3.23 7.61
CA ALA A 58 8.96 3.92 8.69
C ALA A 58 7.43 3.86 8.54
N VAL A 59 6.92 4.15 7.33
CA VAL A 59 5.48 4.17 7.03
C VAL A 59 4.90 2.76 7.06
N SER A 60 5.60 1.77 6.48
CA SER A 60 5.13 0.37 6.50
C SER A 60 5.02 -0.15 7.93
N VAL A 61 6.06 0.02 8.76
CA VAL A 61 6.00 -0.44 10.15
C VAL A 61 4.91 0.29 10.94
N ALA A 62 4.79 1.61 10.78
CA ALA A 62 3.73 2.37 11.45
C ALA A 62 2.32 1.86 11.04
N ALA A 63 2.10 1.59 9.77
CA ALA A 63 0.83 1.05 9.26
C ALA A 63 0.57 -0.38 9.73
N GLY A 64 1.61 -1.23 9.79
CA GLY A 64 1.52 -2.60 10.31
C GLY A 64 1.17 -2.62 11.80
N ILE A 65 1.80 -1.77 12.60
CA ILE A 65 1.43 -1.60 14.01
C ILE A 65 0.02 -1.03 14.15
N ALA A 66 -0.41 -0.10 13.29
CA ALA A 66 -1.77 0.41 13.30
C ALA A 66 -2.81 -0.69 13.04
N ALA A 67 -2.53 -1.65 12.16
CA ALA A 67 -3.38 -2.83 11.94
C ALA A 67 -3.43 -3.72 13.20
N LEU A 68 -2.29 -3.95 13.85
CA LEU A 68 -2.22 -4.70 15.10
C LEU A 68 -3.02 -4.02 16.22
N THR A 69 -2.84 -2.71 16.43
CA THR A 69 -3.55 -1.96 17.48
C THR A 69 -5.03 -1.79 17.17
N SER A 70 -5.43 -1.82 15.90
CA SER A 70 -6.84 -1.86 15.51
C SER A 70 -7.50 -3.16 15.98
N ALA A 71 -6.78 -4.28 15.87
CA ALA A 71 -7.25 -5.60 16.33
C ALA A 71 -7.24 -5.73 17.86
N VAL A 72 -6.22 -5.16 18.52
CA VAL A 72 -6.02 -5.22 19.97
C VAL A 72 -5.87 -3.79 20.51
N PRO A 73 -6.98 -3.08 20.81
CA PRO A 73 -6.94 -1.67 21.18
C PRO A 73 -6.13 -1.34 22.44
N SER A 74 -5.99 -2.29 23.37
CA SER A 74 -5.17 -2.11 24.58
C SER A 74 -3.68 -1.86 24.28
N LEU A 75 -3.20 -2.26 23.09
CA LEU A 75 -1.83 -2.01 22.65
C LEU A 75 -1.61 -0.60 22.09
N PHE A 76 -2.67 0.16 21.83
CA PHE A 76 -2.59 1.46 21.16
C PHE A 76 -1.69 2.46 21.90
N ILE A 77 -1.73 2.47 23.24
CA ILE A 77 -0.88 3.34 24.06
C ILE A 77 0.62 3.04 23.91
N HIS A 78 0.98 1.84 23.45
CA HIS A 78 2.36 1.39 23.28
C HIS A 78 2.80 1.37 21.80
N ARG A 79 2.02 1.94 20.87
CA ARG A 79 2.25 1.87 19.42
C ARG A 79 3.65 2.33 18.99
N GLU A 80 4.20 3.36 19.63
CA GLU A 80 5.55 3.87 19.32
C GLU A 80 6.63 2.87 19.73
N ALA A 81 6.51 2.33 20.94
CA ALA A 81 7.42 1.30 21.44
C ALA A 81 7.35 0.02 20.58
N LEU A 82 6.15 -0.41 20.20
CA LEU A 82 5.95 -1.55 19.30
C LEU A 82 6.58 -1.31 17.93
N GLY A 83 6.44 -0.11 17.37
CA GLY A 83 7.07 0.27 16.10
C GLY A 83 8.60 0.24 16.17
N LEU A 84 9.19 0.80 17.23
CA LEU A 84 10.64 0.78 17.42
C LEU A 84 11.17 -0.65 17.61
N VAL A 85 10.46 -1.48 18.38
CA VAL A 85 10.80 -2.90 18.56
C VAL A 85 10.70 -3.66 17.23
N ALA A 86 9.67 -3.41 16.43
CA ALA A 86 9.52 -4.00 15.11
C ALA A 86 10.66 -3.59 14.16
N ILE A 87 11.07 -2.32 14.15
CA ILE A 87 12.23 -1.85 13.35
C ILE A 87 13.51 -2.55 13.83
N LEU A 88 13.76 -2.61 15.14
CA LEU A 88 14.93 -3.31 15.69
C LEU A 88 14.92 -4.79 15.32
N PHE A 89 13.76 -5.42 15.36
CA PHE A 89 13.58 -6.81 14.94
C PHE A 89 13.92 -6.99 13.45
N ILE A 90 13.40 -6.13 12.58
CA ILE A 90 13.71 -6.13 11.13
C ILE A 90 15.22 -5.93 10.92
N ILE A 91 15.86 -5.01 11.66
CA ILE A 91 17.32 -4.79 11.59
C ILE A 91 18.07 -6.08 11.94
N VAL A 92 17.74 -6.72 13.06
CA VAL A 92 18.39 -7.96 13.50
C VAL A 92 18.17 -9.09 12.49
N MET A 93 16.97 -9.23 11.94
CA MET A 93 16.69 -10.24 10.90
C MET A 93 17.50 -10.00 9.62
N ASN A 94 17.62 -8.74 9.19
CA ASN A 94 18.42 -8.38 8.02
C ASN A 94 19.91 -8.63 8.25
N LEU A 95 20.44 -8.28 9.43
CA LEU A 95 21.84 -8.55 9.78
C LEU A 95 22.15 -10.05 9.91
N ARG A 96 21.16 -10.87 10.28
CA ARG A 96 21.29 -12.34 10.35
C ARG A 96 21.14 -13.05 9.00
N GLY A 97 20.90 -12.32 7.91
CA GLY A 97 20.80 -12.91 6.57
C GLY A 97 19.54 -13.72 6.31
N VAL A 98 18.46 -13.55 7.11
CA VAL A 98 17.20 -14.30 6.94
C VAL A 98 16.53 -14.04 5.57
N ARG A 99 16.98 -13.00 4.84
CA ARG A 99 16.49 -12.61 3.51
C ARG A 99 16.83 -13.57 2.36
N GLU A 100 17.66 -14.59 2.56
CA GLU A 100 18.03 -15.53 1.47
C GLU A 100 16.88 -16.42 0.98
N SER A 101 15.78 -16.53 1.74
CA SER A 101 14.63 -17.34 1.34
C SER A 101 13.44 -16.46 0.98
N GLY A 102 13.40 -15.94 -0.25
CA GLY A 102 12.26 -15.16 -0.78
C GLY A 102 10.89 -15.85 -0.64
N LYS A 103 10.86 -17.18 -0.40
CA LYS A 103 9.65 -17.93 -0.07
C LYS A 103 9.01 -17.50 1.26
N PHE A 104 9.80 -17.11 2.26
CA PHE A 104 9.27 -16.73 3.58
C PHE A 104 8.42 -15.45 3.49
N PHE A 105 8.85 -14.46 2.71
CA PHE A 105 8.13 -13.20 2.49
C PHE A 105 6.95 -13.32 1.53
N ALA A 106 6.93 -14.32 0.65
CA ALA A 106 5.81 -14.55 -0.25
C ALA A 106 4.52 -14.96 0.49
N ILE A 107 4.63 -15.72 1.58
CA ILE A 107 3.47 -16.26 2.31
C ILE A 107 2.59 -15.14 2.89
N PRO A 108 3.12 -14.18 3.69
CA PRO A 108 2.30 -13.05 4.16
C PRO A 108 1.71 -12.23 3.04
N THR A 109 2.45 -12.05 1.95
CA THR A 109 2.02 -11.24 0.81
C THR A 109 0.79 -11.82 0.13
N TYR A 110 0.83 -13.10 -0.27
CA TYR A 110 -0.32 -13.75 -0.90
C TYR A 110 -1.50 -13.89 0.05
N PHE A 111 -1.23 -14.14 1.33
CA PHE A 111 -2.27 -14.21 2.34
C PHE A 111 -2.99 -12.87 2.52
N ALA A 112 -2.26 -11.76 2.63
CA ALA A 112 -2.83 -10.43 2.76
C ALA A 112 -3.63 -10.03 1.51
N ILE A 113 -3.10 -10.28 0.31
CA ILE A 113 -3.82 -10.02 -0.95
C ILE A 113 -5.12 -10.83 -1.00
N GLY A 114 -5.07 -12.12 -0.64
CA GLY A 114 -6.26 -12.98 -0.59
C GLY A 114 -7.29 -12.49 0.44
N ALA A 115 -6.84 -12.15 1.65
CA ALA A 115 -7.70 -11.69 2.73
C ALA A 115 -8.37 -10.34 2.40
N LEU A 116 -7.61 -9.38 1.85
CA LEU A 116 -8.14 -8.09 1.39
C LEU A 116 -9.06 -8.27 0.17
N GLY A 117 -8.73 -9.19 -0.74
CA GLY A 117 -9.59 -9.53 -1.87
C GLY A 117 -10.93 -10.10 -1.42
N ILE A 118 -10.93 -11.02 -0.45
CA ILE A 118 -12.16 -11.56 0.16
C ILE A 118 -12.95 -10.45 0.84
N LEU A 119 -12.29 -9.55 1.59
CA LEU A 119 -12.93 -8.39 2.20
C LEU A 119 -13.64 -7.52 1.16
N VAL A 120 -12.95 -7.18 0.07
CA VAL A 120 -13.51 -6.34 -1.00
C VAL A 120 -14.68 -7.05 -1.67
N VAL A 121 -14.55 -8.32 -2.04
CA VAL A 121 -15.60 -9.08 -2.73
C VAL A 121 -16.83 -9.24 -1.84
N VAL A 122 -16.66 -9.77 -0.62
CA VAL A 122 -17.78 -10.02 0.30
C VAL A 122 -18.41 -8.72 0.77
N GLY A 123 -17.60 -7.71 1.08
CA GLY A 123 -18.08 -6.39 1.47
C GLY A 123 -18.88 -5.70 0.38
N THR A 124 -18.42 -5.77 -0.88
CA THR A 124 -19.14 -5.20 -2.02
C THR A 124 -20.45 -5.95 -2.29
N VAL A 125 -20.43 -7.28 -2.30
CA VAL A 125 -21.64 -8.10 -2.47
C VAL A 125 -22.65 -7.80 -1.36
N ARG A 126 -22.22 -7.79 -0.09
CA ARG A 126 -23.12 -7.45 1.03
C ARG A 126 -23.69 -6.03 0.91
N SER A 127 -22.89 -5.05 0.52
CA SER A 127 -23.37 -3.68 0.31
C SER A 127 -24.45 -3.58 -0.77
N VAL A 128 -24.32 -4.33 -1.87
CA VAL A 128 -25.27 -4.30 -2.98
C VAL A 128 -26.56 -5.07 -2.67
N PHE A 129 -26.47 -6.22 -1.99
CA PHE A 129 -27.62 -7.09 -1.73
C PHE A 129 -28.32 -6.82 -0.40
N ASN A 130 -27.67 -6.14 0.55
CA ASN A 130 -28.22 -5.87 1.87
C ASN A 130 -28.51 -4.37 1.99
N SER A 131 -29.78 -3.98 1.84
CA SER A 131 -30.25 -2.58 1.79
C SER A 131 -30.08 -1.78 3.09
N GLY A 132 -29.47 -2.37 4.13
CA GLY A 132 -29.20 -1.72 5.41
C GLY A 132 -27.82 -1.06 5.41
N ALA A 133 -27.64 0.02 4.64
CA ALA A 133 -26.48 0.87 4.86
C ALA A 133 -26.58 1.47 6.28
N PRO A 134 -25.52 1.40 7.11
CA PRO A 134 -25.46 2.18 8.34
C PRO A 134 -25.71 3.64 7.99
N SER A 135 -26.64 4.28 8.68
CA SER A 135 -26.86 5.72 8.54
C SER A 135 -25.55 6.44 8.82
N ILE A 136 -25.08 7.21 7.84
CA ILE A 136 -24.00 8.18 8.05
C ILE A 136 -24.41 8.99 9.28
N PRO A 137 -23.60 9.08 10.34
CA PRO A 137 -23.92 9.95 11.47
C PRO A 137 -24.04 11.38 10.93
N THR A 138 -25.27 11.86 10.79
CA THR A 138 -25.58 13.24 10.43
C THR A 138 -25.36 14.13 11.66
N GLY A 139 -24.13 14.16 12.16
CA GLY A 139 -23.68 15.24 13.02
C GLY A 139 -23.46 16.49 12.16
N PRO A 140 -23.61 17.71 12.71
CA PRO A 140 -23.19 18.92 12.02
C PRO A 140 -21.67 18.87 11.89
N VAL A 141 -21.19 18.30 10.79
CA VAL A 141 -19.80 18.50 10.38
C VAL A 141 -19.76 19.92 9.86
N GLU A 142 -18.97 20.80 10.50
CA GLU A 142 -18.58 22.06 9.89
C GLU A 142 -17.94 21.73 8.54
N ALA A 143 -18.73 21.83 7.48
CA ALA A 143 -18.28 21.52 6.15
C ALA A 143 -17.35 22.65 5.74
N GLU A 144 -16.04 22.42 5.84
CA GLU A 144 -15.06 23.27 5.20
C GLU A 144 -15.44 23.43 3.72
N THR A 145 -15.32 24.66 3.22
CA THR A 145 -15.62 24.92 1.81
C THR A 145 -14.73 24.04 0.95
N LEU A 146 -15.34 23.30 0.03
CA LEU A 146 -14.61 22.47 -0.93
C LEU A 146 -13.80 23.38 -1.86
N THR A 147 -12.53 23.58 -1.53
CA THR A 147 -11.60 24.35 -2.37
C THR A 147 -10.86 23.43 -3.32
N LEU A 148 -10.44 23.95 -4.47
CA LEU A 148 -9.54 23.24 -5.39
C LEU A 148 -8.27 22.79 -4.66
N PHE A 149 -7.74 23.62 -3.75
CA PHE A 149 -6.59 23.29 -2.92
C PHE A 149 -6.85 22.04 -2.05
N LEU A 150 -8.02 21.92 -1.42
CA LEU A 150 -8.37 20.74 -0.61
C LEU A 150 -8.44 19.47 -1.47
N VAL A 151 -9.02 19.55 -2.67
CA VAL A 151 -9.07 18.42 -3.61
C VAL A 151 -7.66 17.99 -4.04
N LEU A 152 -6.80 18.94 -4.38
CA LEU A 152 -5.41 18.66 -4.76
C LEU A 152 -4.59 18.11 -3.59
N ARG A 153 -4.81 18.59 -2.37
CA ARG A 153 -4.17 18.06 -1.15
C ARG A 153 -4.60 16.63 -0.87
N ALA A 154 -5.89 16.32 -0.98
CA ALA A 154 -6.41 14.97 -0.83
C ALA A 154 -5.86 14.02 -1.92
N PHE A 155 -5.74 14.51 -3.15
CA PHE A 155 -5.11 13.79 -4.24
C PHE A 155 -3.63 13.50 -3.96
N ALA A 156 -2.84 14.51 -3.58
CA ALA A 156 -1.43 14.37 -3.26
C ALA A 156 -1.19 13.36 -2.11
N ALA A 157 -2.00 13.41 -1.05
CA ALA A 157 -1.92 12.44 0.04
C ALA A 157 -2.27 11.02 -0.43
N GLY A 158 -3.27 10.87 -1.28
CA GLY A 158 -3.69 9.57 -1.82
C GLY A 158 -2.71 8.96 -2.82
N CYS A 159 -1.86 9.76 -3.49
CA CYS A 159 -0.80 9.25 -4.35
C CYS A 159 0.22 8.36 -3.62
N SER A 160 0.31 8.46 -2.29
CA SER A 160 1.12 7.54 -1.46
C SER A 160 0.71 6.08 -1.62
N ALA A 161 -0.53 5.77 -2.02
CA ALA A 161 -0.97 4.41 -2.29
C ALA A 161 -0.25 3.75 -3.48
N VAL A 162 0.45 4.56 -4.30
CA VAL A 162 1.08 4.15 -5.55
C VAL A 162 2.60 3.99 -5.39
N THR A 163 3.15 4.30 -4.21
CA THR A 163 4.56 4.04 -3.89
C THR A 163 4.84 2.54 -3.85
N GLY A 164 6.05 2.11 -4.20
CA GLY A 164 6.45 0.70 -4.24
C GLY A 164 6.43 0.10 -5.64
N MET A 165 5.83 0.76 -6.64
CA MET A 165 5.87 0.26 -8.03
C MET A 165 7.27 0.38 -8.64
N GLU A 166 8.09 1.30 -8.14
CA GLU A 166 9.49 1.47 -8.53
C GLU A 166 10.37 0.27 -8.12
N VAL A 167 9.94 -0.56 -7.16
CA VAL A 167 10.73 -1.73 -6.74
C VAL A 167 10.93 -2.72 -7.89
N ILE A 168 9.91 -2.94 -8.71
CA ILE A 168 10.00 -3.85 -9.85
C ILE A 168 10.91 -3.28 -10.94
N SER A 169 10.81 -1.99 -11.25
CA SER A 169 11.67 -1.36 -12.27
C SER A 169 13.13 -1.25 -11.83
N ASN A 170 13.40 -1.17 -10.53
CA ASN A 170 14.75 -1.23 -9.97
C ASN A 170 15.34 -2.66 -9.99
N GLY A 171 14.48 -3.68 -9.87
CA GLY A 171 14.86 -5.09 -9.68
C GLY A 171 14.78 -6.00 -10.90
N VAL A 172 14.81 -5.46 -12.14
CA VAL A 172 14.60 -6.25 -13.37
C VAL A 172 15.55 -7.47 -13.47
N LYS A 173 16.83 -7.29 -13.11
CA LYS A 173 17.84 -8.38 -13.10
C LYS A 173 17.58 -9.52 -12.13
N ALA A 174 16.69 -9.34 -11.15
CA ALA A 174 16.32 -10.40 -10.22
C ALA A 174 15.34 -11.41 -10.85
N PHE A 175 14.74 -11.08 -11.99
CA PHE A 175 13.83 -11.96 -12.71
C PHE A 175 14.59 -13.00 -13.52
N ARG A 176 13.95 -14.16 -13.76
CA ARG A 176 14.51 -15.17 -14.66
C ARG A 176 14.47 -14.66 -16.11
N PRO A 177 15.42 -15.08 -16.97
CA PRO A 177 15.35 -14.79 -18.40
C PRO A 177 14.05 -15.33 -19.04
N PRO A 178 13.40 -14.58 -19.95
CA PRO A 178 13.68 -13.20 -20.36
C PRO A 178 13.24 -12.17 -19.29
N GLU A 179 14.21 -11.46 -18.73
CA GLU A 179 14.06 -10.63 -17.52
C GLU A 179 13.03 -9.51 -17.69
N SER A 180 13.19 -8.66 -18.71
CA SER A 180 12.27 -7.54 -18.96
C SER A 180 10.84 -7.97 -19.23
N LYS A 181 10.62 -9.11 -19.90
CA LYS A 181 9.26 -9.61 -20.15
C LYS A 181 8.61 -10.04 -18.84
N ASN A 182 9.32 -10.80 -18.03
CA ASN A 182 8.82 -11.28 -16.75
C ASN A 182 8.58 -10.11 -15.78
N ALA A 183 9.52 -9.17 -15.67
CA ALA A 183 9.37 -7.97 -14.84
C ALA A 183 8.17 -7.11 -15.29
N ALA A 184 8.02 -6.87 -16.60
CA ALA A 184 6.89 -6.11 -17.14
C ALA A 184 5.54 -6.80 -16.90
N THR A 185 5.47 -8.13 -17.05
CA THR A 185 4.25 -8.88 -16.75
C THR A 185 3.91 -8.83 -15.27
N THR A 186 4.90 -8.99 -14.38
CA THR A 186 4.69 -8.87 -12.93
C THR A 186 4.24 -7.47 -12.54
N MET A 187 4.77 -6.42 -13.17
CA MET A 187 4.32 -5.04 -12.96
C MET A 187 2.85 -4.86 -13.31
N ILE A 188 2.40 -5.38 -14.46
CA ILE A 188 0.98 -5.31 -14.85
C ILE A 188 0.10 -6.00 -13.80
N TRP A 189 0.44 -7.23 -13.40
CA TRP A 189 -0.33 -7.97 -12.40
C TRP A 189 -0.39 -7.23 -11.06
N MET A 190 0.76 -6.75 -10.57
CA MET A 190 0.83 -5.98 -9.33
C MET A 190 -0.04 -4.71 -9.42
N SER A 191 0.09 -3.93 -10.48
CA SER A 191 -0.72 -2.71 -10.68
C SER A 191 -2.21 -3.00 -10.78
N THR A 192 -2.62 -4.09 -11.44
CA THR A 192 -4.02 -4.50 -11.51
C THR A 192 -4.57 -4.93 -10.16
N ILE A 193 -3.80 -5.70 -9.38
CA ILE A 193 -4.18 -6.09 -8.01
C ILE A 193 -4.29 -4.85 -7.13
N LEU A 194 -3.30 -3.96 -7.16
CA LEU A 194 -3.31 -2.71 -6.40
C LEU A 194 -4.52 -1.84 -6.77
N ALA A 195 -4.76 -1.61 -8.06
CA ALA A 195 -5.87 -0.79 -8.54
C ALA A 195 -7.24 -1.39 -8.14
N SER A 196 -7.42 -2.70 -8.26
CA SER A 196 -8.67 -3.37 -7.89
C SER A 196 -8.94 -3.31 -6.38
N LEU A 197 -7.92 -3.60 -5.54
CA LEU A 197 -8.04 -3.50 -4.08
C LEU A 197 -8.29 -2.06 -3.64
N PHE A 198 -7.53 -1.10 -4.18
CA PHE A 198 -7.69 0.33 -3.86
C PHE A 198 -9.07 0.85 -4.25
N MET A 199 -9.56 0.47 -5.43
CA MET A 199 -10.90 0.83 -5.90
C MET A 199 -11.98 0.25 -4.99
N GLY A 200 -11.87 -1.04 -4.66
CA GLY A 200 -12.82 -1.73 -3.77
C GLY A 200 -12.88 -1.10 -2.38
N ILE A 201 -11.73 -0.90 -1.74
CA ILE A 201 -11.64 -0.27 -0.41
C ILE A 201 -12.15 1.17 -0.46
N SER A 202 -11.77 1.97 -1.47
CA SER A 202 -12.25 3.36 -1.63
C SER A 202 -13.77 3.43 -1.79
N TRP A 203 -14.32 2.56 -2.63
CA TRP A 203 -15.76 2.52 -2.87
C TRP A 203 -16.51 2.10 -1.60
N MET A 204 -16.05 1.05 -0.90
CA MET A 204 -16.64 0.61 0.36
C MET A 204 -16.57 1.72 1.42
N ALA A 205 -15.43 2.36 1.59
CA ALA A 205 -15.26 3.46 2.55
C ALA A 205 -16.23 4.61 2.25
N SER A 206 -16.42 4.96 0.97
CA SER A 206 -17.39 5.98 0.56
C SER A 206 -18.83 5.54 0.74
N HIS A 207 -19.16 4.27 0.45
CA HIS A 207 -20.52 3.75 0.53
C HIS A 207 -20.99 3.59 1.98
N TYR A 208 -20.13 3.09 2.85
CA TYR A 208 -20.42 2.91 4.28
C TYR A 208 -20.22 4.19 5.12
N GLY A 209 -19.79 5.29 4.50
CA GLY A 209 -19.56 6.56 5.21
C GLY A 209 -18.49 6.46 6.30
N ILE A 210 -17.42 5.68 6.06
CA ILE A 210 -16.36 5.47 7.05
C ILE A 210 -15.64 6.80 7.33
N LEU A 211 -15.65 7.18 8.61
CA LEU A 211 -14.89 8.32 9.10
C LEU A 211 -13.52 7.88 9.62
N ALA A 212 -12.51 8.70 9.39
CA ALA A 212 -11.17 8.46 9.91
C ALA A 212 -11.21 8.49 11.45
N LYS A 213 -10.69 7.43 12.08
CA LYS A 213 -10.47 7.36 13.51
C LYS A 213 -8.98 7.40 13.82
N VAL A 214 -8.63 7.90 15.00
CA VAL A 214 -7.22 8.00 15.42
C VAL A 214 -6.67 6.63 15.85
N ASP A 215 -7.54 5.74 16.31
CA ASP A 215 -7.22 4.45 16.93
C ASP A 215 -7.47 3.23 16.04
N GLU A 216 -8.17 3.40 14.91
CA GLU A 216 -8.58 2.30 14.05
C GLU A 216 -8.42 2.61 12.56
N THR A 217 -7.75 1.71 11.83
CA THR A 217 -7.55 1.82 10.38
C THR A 217 -8.86 1.65 9.60
N VAL A 218 -8.94 2.28 8.41
CA VAL A 218 -10.11 2.13 7.51
C VAL A 218 -10.34 0.66 7.14
N VAL A 219 -9.28 -0.10 6.89
CA VAL A 219 -9.37 -1.54 6.59
C VAL A 219 -9.96 -2.31 7.78
N SER A 220 -9.55 -2.00 9.02
CA SER A 220 -10.16 -2.59 10.22
C SER A 220 -11.64 -2.24 10.34
N GLN A 221 -12.01 -0.99 10.14
CA GLN A 221 -13.41 -0.55 10.20
C GLN A 221 -14.26 -1.32 9.18
N LEU A 222 -13.81 -1.42 7.93
CA LEU A 222 -14.50 -2.18 6.87
C LEU A 222 -14.57 -3.68 7.17
N ALA A 223 -13.48 -4.28 7.67
CA ALA A 223 -13.46 -5.69 8.03
C ALA A 223 -14.42 -5.99 9.19
N ARG A 224 -14.46 -5.12 10.20
CA ARG A 224 -15.36 -5.24 11.35
C ARG A 224 -16.82 -5.10 10.94
N LEU A 225 -17.14 -4.16 10.05
CA LEU A 225 -18.50 -4.02 9.50
C LEU A 225 -18.91 -5.23 8.66
N THR A 226 -17.98 -5.79 7.89
CA THR A 226 -18.27 -6.89 6.96
C THR A 226 -18.36 -8.24 7.66
N PHE A 227 -17.47 -8.54 8.60
CA PHE A 227 -17.31 -9.87 9.21
C PHE A 227 -17.52 -9.90 10.73
N GLY A 228 -17.76 -8.76 11.38
CA GLY A 228 -17.75 -8.66 12.84
C GLY A 228 -16.34 -8.83 13.42
N THR A 229 -16.25 -9.10 14.72
CA THR A 229 -14.98 -9.34 15.44
C THR A 229 -14.66 -10.84 15.54
N GLY A 230 -14.72 -11.55 14.42
CA GLY A 230 -14.47 -12.99 14.34
C GLY A 230 -13.05 -13.36 13.87
N PRO A 231 -12.79 -14.66 13.67
CA PRO A 231 -11.48 -15.14 13.20
C PRO A 231 -11.02 -14.51 11.88
N ILE A 232 -11.96 -14.25 10.95
CA ILE A 232 -11.67 -13.63 9.64
C ILE A 232 -11.15 -12.18 9.82
N TYR A 233 -11.72 -11.44 10.78
CA TYR A 233 -11.26 -10.09 11.08
C TYR A 233 -9.81 -10.09 11.57
N TYR A 234 -9.48 -10.94 12.55
CA TYR A 234 -8.11 -11.07 13.05
C TYR A 234 -7.14 -11.58 11.98
N ALA A 235 -7.58 -12.49 11.12
CA ALA A 235 -6.80 -12.96 9.98
C ALA A 235 -6.42 -11.81 9.04
N ILE A 236 -7.37 -10.92 8.69
CA ILE A 236 -7.10 -9.74 7.86
C ILE A 236 -6.09 -8.80 8.54
N GLN A 237 -6.25 -8.52 9.84
CA GLN A 237 -5.36 -7.62 10.57
C GLN A 237 -3.94 -8.18 10.71
N ILE A 238 -3.81 -9.46 11.05
CA ILE A 238 -2.51 -10.15 11.14
C ILE A 238 -1.85 -10.23 9.77
N GLY A 239 -2.61 -10.55 8.71
CA GLY A 239 -2.09 -10.57 7.36
C GLY A 239 -1.58 -9.20 6.91
N THR A 240 -2.32 -8.13 7.23
CA THR A 240 -1.90 -6.75 6.94
C THR A 240 -0.65 -6.37 7.73
N MET A 241 -0.57 -6.72 9.02
CA MET A 241 0.62 -6.49 9.82
C MET A 241 1.84 -7.23 9.25
N ALA A 242 1.71 -8.53 8.97
CA ALA A 242 2.81 -9.37 8.49
C ALA A 242 3.25 -9.04 7.06
N LEU A 243 2.38 -8.41 6.25
CA LEU A 243 2.77 -7.85 4.96
C LEU A 243 3.68 -6.61 5.12
N LEU A 244 3.46 -5.82 6.17
CA LEU A 244 4.07 -4.50 6.35
C LEU A 244 5.27 -4.47 7.30
N VAL A 245 5.42 -5.49 8.16
CA VAL A 245 6.49 -5.65 9.17
C VAL A 245 7.19 -6.98 8.94
#